data_AF-A0A9W7J145-F1
#
_entry.id   AF-A0A9W7J145-F1
#
_cell.length_a   1.000
_cell.length_b   1.000
_cell.length_c   1.000
_cell.angle_alpha   90.00
_cell.angle_beta   90.00
_cell.angle_gamma   90.00
#
_symmetry.space_group_name_H-M   'P 1'
#
loop_
_entity.id
_entity.type
_entity.pdbx_description
1 polymer ?
#
loop_
_entity_poly.entity_id
_entity_poly.type
_entity_poly.pdbx_seq_one_letter_code
_entity_poly.pdbx_strand_id
1 'polypeptide(L)'
;MDDQLRTAVKNGDVDALYTKLAGDPYILDRIDHIPIVDTSLHIAAVAGKPHFTMEVAKLKPSLAWKLNHTGLSPIHLALQHECIKMVRGLITLDTRLIRVKAKGMVTPLHYLAQIEEPDLLAEFFICLSIVY
;
A
#
# COMPACT_ATOMS: atom_id res chain seq x y z
N MET A 1 12.33 -10.45 -0.12
CA MET A 1 12.63 -9.30 -1.01
C MET A 1 14.12 -9.01 -0.92
N ASP A 2 14.81 -8.77 -2.03
CA ASP A 2 16.25 -8.45 -2.06
C ASP A 2 16.56 -7.17 -1.25
N ASP A 3 17.74 -7.12 -0.63
CA ASP A 3 18.18 -6.05 0.25
C ASP A 3 18.32 -4.70 -0.48
N GLN A 4 18.72 -4.73 -1.75
CA GLN A 4 18.82 -3.51 -2.56
C GLN A 4 17.44 -2.91 -2.86
N LEU A 5 16.45 -3.73 -3.26
CA LEU A 5 15.07 -3.26 -3.43
C LEU A 5 14.50 -2.75 -2.10
N ARG A 6 14.80 -3.43 -0.99
CA ARG A 6 14.40 -2.98 0.35
C ARG A 6 14.99 -1.62 0.71
N THR A 7 16.23 -1.37 0.33
CA THR A 7 16.93 -0.10 0.56
C THR A 7 16.32 1.01 -0.30
N ALA A 8 16.08 0.75 -1.58
CA ALA A 8 15.39 1.67 -2.48
C ALA A 8 14.03 2.08 -1.92
N VAL A 9 13.24 1.11 -1.44
CA VAL A 9 11.94 1.38 -0.80
C VAL A 9 12.10 2.27 0.44
N LYS A 10 13.03 1.94 1.35
CA LYS A 10 13.25 2.72 2.59
C LYS A 10 13.73 4.14 2.32
N ASN A 11 14.46 4.36 1.23
CA ASN A 11 14.91 5.69 0.82
C ASN A 11 13.83 6.45 0.02
N GLY A 12 12.87 5.72 -0.57
CA GLY A 12 11.91 6.27 -1.53
C GLY A 12 12.53 6.50 -2.91
N ASP A 13 13.59 5.76 -3.23
CA ASP A 13 14.40 5.90 -4.44
C ASP A 13 13.77 5.18 -5.63
N VAL A 14 13.07 5.94 -6.46
CA VAL A 14 12.38 5.43 -7.65
C VAL A 14 13.38 5.08 -8.76
N ASP A 15 14.49 5.77 -8.87
CA ASP A 15 15.51 5.49 -9.89
C ASP A 15 16.18 4.14 -9.63
N ALA A 16 16.45 3.82 -8.36
CA ALA A 16 16.93 2.51 -7.95
C ALA A 16 15.90 1.39 -8.21
N LEU A 17 14.60 1.67 -8.06
CA LEU A 17 13.54 0.74 -8.46
C LEU A 17 13.60 0.44 -9.96
N TYR A 18 13.70 1.47 -10.82
CA TYR A 18 13.79 1.26 -12.26
C TYR A 18 15.09 0.58 -12.69
N THR A 19 16.21 0.89 -12.04
CA THR A 19 17.48 0.16 -12.23
C THR A 19 17.31 -1.32 -11.91
N LYS A 20 16.58 -1.65 -10.83
CA LYS A 20 16.27 -3.04 -10.47
C LYS A 20 15.36 -3.72 -11.48
N LEU A 21 14.34 -3.03 -11.96
CA LEU A 21 13.43 -3.55 -12.99
C LEU A 21 14.14 -3.78 -14.33
N ALA A 22 15.12 -2.95 -14.68
CA ALA A 22 15.94 -3.15 -15.87
C ALA A 22 16.78 -4.44 -15.79
N GLY A 23 17.33 -4.75 -14.60
CA GLY A 23 18.08 -5.99 -14.37
C GLY A 23 17.19 -7.23 -14.20
N ASP A 24 15.98 -7.05 -13.66
CA ASP A 24 15.03 -8.13 -13.38
C ASP A 24 13.57 -7.66 -13.54
N PRO A 25 13.02 -7.71 -14.76
CA PRO A 25 11.68 -7.18 -15.07
C PRO A 25 10.54 -7.87 -14.31
N TYR A 26 10.73 -9.10 -13.86
CA TYR A 26 9.69 -9.92 -13.22
C TYR A 26 9.75 -9.89 -11.68
N ILE A 27 10.56 -9.00 -11.09
CA ILE A 27 10.72 -8.93 -9.63
C ILE A 27 9.41 -8.65 -8.89
N LEU A 28 8.56 -7.77 -9.41
CA LEU A 28 7.26 -7.47 -8.80
C LEU A 28 6.27 -8.63 -8.99
N ASP A 29 6.29 -9.30 -10.15
CA ASP A 29 5.44 -10.47 -10.43
C ASP A 29 5.74 -11.64 -9.49
N ARG A 30 7.02 -11.96 -9.30
CA ARG A 30 7.41 -13.04 -8.38
C ARG A 30 6.94 -12.77 -6.96
N ILE A 31 7.01 -11.51 -6.50
CA ILE A 31 6.50 -11.12 -5.18
C ILE A 31 4.97 -11.26 -5.14
N ASP A 32 4.28 -10.81 -6.19
CA ASP A 32 2.81 -10.84 -6.27
C ASP A 32 2.25 -12.27 -6.20
N HIS A 33 2.94 -13.24 -6.80
CA HIS A 33 2.57 -14.65 -6.76
C HIS A 33 2.69 -15.31 -5.38
N ILE A 34 3.40 -14.70 -4.41
CA ILE A 34 3.52 -15.25 -3.05
C ILE A 34 2.28 -14.85 -2.25
N PRO A 35 1.38 -15.78 -1.84
CA PRO A 35 0.06 -15.43 -1.30
C PRO A 35 0.09 -14.44 -0.13
N ILE A 36 1.00 -14.65 0.83
CA ILE A 36 1.21 -13.82 2.00
C ILE A 36 2.69 -13.39 2.03
N VAL A 37 2.96 -12.08 1.94
CA VAL A 37 4.32 -11.55 1.85
C VAL A 37 4.37 -10.07 2.20
N ASP A 38 5.45 -9.62 2.84
CA ASP A 38 5.77 -8.19 2.88
C ASP A 38 6.25 -7.73 1.50
N THR A 39 5.36 -7.02 0.81
CA THR A 39 5.66 -6.35 -0.45
C THR A 39 6.41 -5.03 -0.22
N SER A 40 6.96 -4.47 -1.29
CA SER A 40 7.51 -3.11 -1.29
C SER A 40 6.49 -2.07 -0.80
N LEU A 41 5.20 -2.22 -1.08
CA LEU A 41 4.16 -1.31 -0.60
C LEU A 41 3.97 -1.36 0.93
N HIS A 42 4.10 -2.53 1.57
CA HIS A 42 4.04 -2.62 3.04
C HIS A 42 5.19 -1.86 3.68
N ILE A 43 6.40 -2.06 3.16
CA ILE A 43 7.60 -1.40 3.68
C ILE A 43 7.56 0.11 3.42
N ALA A 44 7.06 0.53 2.25
CA ALA A 44 6.87 1.93 1.92
C ALA A 44 5.83 2.62 2.81
N ALA A 45 4.76 1.92 3.21
CA ALA A 45 3.76 2.41 4.15
C ALA A 45 4.38 2.73 5.51
N VAL A 46 5.15 1.78 6.06
CA VAL A 46 5.86 1.94 7.34
C VAL A 46 6.92 3.03 7.25
N ALA A 47 7.62 3.14 6.12
CA ALA A 47 8.68 4.14 5.91
C ALA A 47 8.16 5.52 5.47
N GLY A 48 6.84 5.70 5.31
CA GLY A 48 6.24 6.97 4.89
C GLY A 48 6.65 7.42 3.49
N LYS A 49 6.65 6.53 2.50
CA LYS A 49 7.13 6.80 1.12
C LYS A 49 5.99 6.81 0.08
N PRO A 50 5.10 7.83 0.08
CA PRO A 50 3.94 7.86 -0.80
C PRO A 50 4.31 7.91 -2.29
N HIS A 51 5.32 8.69 -2.69
CA HIS A 51 5.73 8.79 -4.10
C HIS A 51 6.19 7.44 -4.66
N PHE A 52 7.14 6.80 -3.96
CA PHE A 52 7.62 5.46 -4.30
C PHE A 52 6.47 4.44 -4.35
N THR A 53 5.55 4.50 -3.38
CA THR A 53 4.37 3.65 -3.33
C THR A 53 3.53 3.79 -4.58
N MET A 54 3.24 5.03 -5.02
CA MET A 54 2.41 5.26 -6.19
C MET A 54 3.04 4.72 -7.46
N GLU A 55 4.37 4.82 -7.60
CA GLU A 55 5.07 4.23 -8.74
C GLU A 55 4.96 2.71 -8.76
N VAL A 56 5.22 2.05 -7.63
CA VAL A 56 5.06 0.58 -7.54
C VAL A 56 3.61 0.16 -7.76
N ALA A 57 2.64 0.85 -7.17
CA ALA A 57 1.23 0.50 -7.26
C ALA A 57 0.67 0.71 -8.68
N LYS A 58 1.21 1.66 -9.47
CA LYS A 58 0.91 1.77 -10.91
C LYS A 58 1.49 0.61 -11.70
N LEU A 59 2.73 0.21 -11.40
CA LEU A 59 3.41 -0.90 -12.10
C LEU A 59 2.78 -2.25 -11.78
N LYS A 60 2.32 -2.46 -10.54
CA LYS A 60 1.69 -3.71 -10.08
C LYS A 60 0.56 -3.43 -9.08
N PRO A 61 -0.66 -3.08 -9.55
CA PRO A 61 -1.79 -2.72 -8.68
C PRO A 61 -2.21 -3.82 -7.70
N SER A 62 -2.05 -5.10 -8.07
CA SER A 62 -2.34 -6.25 -7.23
C SER A 62 -1.57 -6.23 -5.90
N LEU A 63 -0.38 -5.63 -5.85
CA LEU A 63 0.39 -5.49 -4.60
C LEU A 63 -0.33 -4.66 -3.54
N ALA A 64 -1.23 -3.75 -3.93
CA ALA A 64 -2.01 -2.94 -2.99
C ALA A 64 -3.05 -3.77 -2.21
N TRP A 65 -3.41 -4.94 -2.74
CA TRP A 65 -4.38 -5.87 -2.15
C TRP A 65 -3.74 -6.96 -1.29
N LYS A 66 -2.41 -7.11 -1.35
CA LYS A 66 -1.69 -8.17 -0.65
C LYS A 66 -1.78 -8.00 0.86
N LEU A 67 -1.85 -9.12 1.56
CA LEU A 67 -1.66 -9.17 3.00
C LEU A 67 -0.23 -9.62 3.30
N ASN A 68 0.39 -9.02 4.31
CA ASN A 68 1.65 -9.48 4.85
C ASN A 68 1.46 -10.56 5.93
N HIS A 69 2.56 -10.98 6.55
CA HIS A 69 2.57 -12.04 7.56
C HIS A 69 1.80 -11.69 8.84
N THR A 70 1.58 -10.40 9.12
CA THR A 70 0.71 -9.95 10.23
C THR A 70 -0.77 -9.91 9.83
N GLY A 71 -1.06 -10.13 8.55
CA GLY A 71 -2.40 -10.12 7.97
C GLY A 71 -2.92 -8.72 7.65
N LEU A 72 -2.03 -7.74 7.50
CA LEU A 72 -2.37 -6.35 7.16
C LEU A 72 -2.04 -6.10 5.69
N SER A 73 -2.84 -5.25 5.03
CA SER A 73 -2.52 -4.76 3.69
C SER A 73 -1.77 -3.42 3.75
N PRO A 74 -1.19 -2.92 2.64
CA PRO A 74 -0.47 -1.65 2.63
C PRO A 74 -1.30 -0.45 3.13
N ILE A 75 -2.60 -0.40 2.84
CA ILE A 75 -3.47 0.69 3.32
C ILE A 75 -3.69 0.63 4.84
N HIS A 76 -3.74 -0.56 5.44
CA HIS A 76 -3.82 -0.70 6.89
C HIS A 76 -2.55 -0.17 7.56
N LEU A 77 -1.38 -0.54 7.04
CA LEU A 77 -0.10 -0.03 7.55
C LEU A 77 0.03 1.48 7.33
N ALA A 78 -0.43 2.01 6.19
CA ALA A 78 -0.38 3.44 5.92
C ALA A 78 -1.23 4.23 6.94
N LEU A 79 -2.40 3.71 7.32
CA LEU A 79 -3.21 4.29 8.39
C LEU A 79 -2.54 4.16 9.76
N GLN A 80 -2.02 2.98 10.12
CA GLN A 80 -1.33 2.76 11.39
C GLN A 80 -0.10 3.69 11.58
N HIS A 81 0.53 4.10 10.48
CA HIS A 81 1.67 5.02 10.47
C HIS A 81 1.29 6.44 10.02
N GLU A 82 0.00 6.77 9.99
CA GLU A 82 -0.55 8.10 9.66
C GLU A 82 0.01 8.69 8.34
N CYS A 83 0.33 7.83 7.36
CA CYS A 83 0.79 8.24 6.04
C CYS A 83 -0.40 8.62 5.14
N ILE A 84 -1.10 9.71 5.50
CA ILE A 84 -2.36 10.13 4.86
C ILE A 84 -2.23 10.31 3.35
N LYS A 85 -1.09 10.86 2.89
CA LYS A 85 -0.80 11.01 1.44
C LYS A 85 -0.80 9.66 0.70
N MET A 86 -0.29 8.61 1.35
CA MET A 86 -0.29 7.27 0.77
C MET A 86 -1.69 6.67 0.77
N VAL A 87 -2.46 6.85 1.86
CA VAL A 87 -3.86 6.39 1.92
C VAL A 87 -4.66 7.00 0.78
N ARG A 88 -4.60 8.33 0.61
CA ARG A 88 -5.25 9.07 -0.49
C ARG A 88 -4.81 8.55 -1.86
N GLY A 89 -3.52 8.33 -2.05
CA GLY A 89 -2.98 7.76 -3.29
C GLY A 89 -3.53 6.38 -3.60
N LEU A 90 -3.58 5.49 -2.60
CA LEU A 90 -4.12 4.13 -2.76
C LEU A 90 -5.62 4.13 -3.08
N ILE A 91 -6.44 4.93 -2.37
CA ILE A 91 -7.88 5.02 -2.67
C ILE A 91 -8.16 5.68 -4.03
N THR A 92 -7.28 6.58 -4.48
CA THR A 92 -7.38 7.18 -5.83
C THR A 92 -7.09 6.13 -6.91
N LEU A 93 -6.17 5.20 -6.66
CA LEU A 93 -5.88 4.10 -7.59
C LEU A 93 -7.01 3.07 -7.63
N ASP A 94 -7.56 2.71 -6.47
CA ASP A 94 -8.70 1.79 -6.39
C ASP A 94 -9.50 2.04 -5.11
N THR A 95 -10.68 2.65 -5.25
CA THR A 95 -11.56 2.97 -4.12
C THR A 95 -12.04 1.73 -3.38
N ARG A 96 -12.02 0.54 -4.01
CA ARG A 96 -12.43 -0.71 -3.37
C ARG A 96 -11.46 -1.15 -2.27
N LEU A 97 -10.24 -0.61 -2.23
CA LEU A 97 -9.26 -0.90 -1.18
C LEU A 97 -9.75 -0.52 0.21
N ILE A 98 -10.68 0.44 0.36
CA ILE A 98 -11.29 0.79 1.66
C ILE A 98 -12.08 -0.38 2.28
N ARG A 99 -12.41 -1.41 1.48
CA ARG A 99 -13.15 -2.61 1.90
C ARG A 99 -12.26 -3.84 2.13
N VAL A 100 -10.96 -3.74 1.92
CA VAL A 100 -10.03 -4.86 2.13
C VAL A 100 -10.09 -5.30 3.60
N LYS A 101 -10.13 -6.60 3.84
CA LYS A 101 -10.25 -7.19 5.18
C LYS A 101 -8.92 -7.80 5.59
N ALA A 102 -8.32 -7.23 6.63
CA ALA A 102 -7.17 -7.77 7.32
C ALA A 102 -7.56 -8.96 8.23
N LYS A 103 -6.55 -9.52 8.91
CA LYS A 103 -6.74 -10.49 10.00
C LYS A 103 -7.79 -9.98 11.00
N GLY A 104 -8.75 -10.84 11.34
CA GLY A 104 -9.85 -10.47 12.24
C GLY A 104 -10.96 -9.64 11.59
N MET A 105 -11.04 -9.60 10.25
CA MET A 105 -12.06 -8.86 9.48
C MET A 105 -12.00 -7.33 9.66
N VAL A 106 -10.87 -6.84 10.16
CA VAL A 106 -10.60 -5.41 10.32
C VAL A 106 -10.47 -4.78 8.93
N THR A 107 -11.08 -3.60 8.75
CA THR A 107 -11.01 -2.83 7.51
C THR A 107 -10.23 -1.55 7.73
N PRO A 108 -9.78 -0.88 6.66
CA PRO A 108 -9.17 0.46 6.75
C PRO A 108 -10.03 1.46 7.54
N LEU A 109 -11.36 1.39 7.43
CA LEU A 109 -12.25 2.27 8.20
C LEU A 109 -12.14 2.08 9.72
N HIS A 110 -11.89 0.85 10.20
CA HIS A 110 -11.70 0.61 11.64
C HIS A 110 -10.43 1.27 12.18
N TYR A 111 -9.37 1.34 11.37
CA TYR A 111 -8.13 2.05 11.73
C TYR A 111 -8.34 3.57 11.64
N LEU A 112 -8.99 4.05 10.57
CA LEU A 112 -9.26 5.46 10.39
C LEU A 112 -10.11 6.05 11.53
N ALA A 113 -11.07 5.28 12.06
CA ALA A 113 -11.87 5.69 13.21
C ALA A 113 -11.06 5.90 14.51
N GLN A 114 -9.80 5.45 14.56
CA GLN A 114 -8.88 5.62 15.69
C GLN A 114 -7.91 6.81 15.49
N ILE A 115 -7.99 7.52 14.36
CA ILE A 115 -7.10 8.62 13.98
C ILE A 115 -7.93 9.91 13.89
N GLU A 116 -7.37 11.04 14.30
CA GLU A 116 -8.04 12.35 14.25
C GLU A 116 -7.90 13.03 12.87
N GLU A 117 -8.43 12.38 11.83
CA GLU A 117 -8.36 12.85 10.43
C GLU A 117 -9.76 12.99 9.81
N PRO A 118 -10.53 14.03 10.19
CA PRO A 118 -11.93 14.17 9.80
C PRO A 118 -12.13 14.31 8.28
N ASP A 119 -11.19 14.95 7.59
CA ASP A 119 -11.23 15.11 6.13
C ASP A 119 -11.10 13.76 5.43
N LEU A 120 -10.16 12.92 5.86
CA LEU A 120 -9.98 11.58 5.30
C LEU A 120 -11.19 10.68 5.61
N LEU A 121 -11.80 10.84 6.80
CA LEU A 121 -13.02 10.13 7.15
C LEU A 121 -14.19 10.53 6.22
N ALA A 122 -14.35 11.82 5.93
CA ALA A 122 -15.34 12.29 4.97
C ALA A 122 -15.08 11.74 3.56
N GLU A 123 -13.82 11.72 3.10
CA GLU A 123 -13.43 11.10 1.83
C GLU A 123 -13.82 9.61 1.77
N PHE A 124 -13.58 8.85 2.84
CA PHE A 124 -13.98 7.43 2.92
C PHE A 124 -15.50 7.25 2.79
N PHE A 125 -16.30 8.10 3.44
CA PHE A 125 -17.76 8.06 3.30
C PHE A 125 -18.23 8.38 1.87
N ILE A 126 -17.57 9.33 1.19
CA ILE A 126 -17.84 9.63 -0.22
C ILE A 126 -17.47 8.44 -1.11
N CYS A 127 -16.31 7.82 -0.90
CA CYS A 127 -15.93 6.64 -1.69
C CYS A 127 -16.90 5.46 -1.51
N LEU A 128 -17.49 5.30 -0.31
CA LEU A 128 -18.48 4.25 -0.04
C LEU A 128 -19.83 4.48 -0.74
N SER A 129 -20.19 5.72 -1.07
CA SER A 129 -21.48 6.05 -1.70
C SER A 129 -21.47 5.89 -3.22
N ILE A 130 -20.29 5.85 -3.85
CA ILE A 130 -20.12 5.80 -5.31
C ILE A 130 -20.10 4.36 -5.86
N VAL A 131 -20.06 3.34 -5.00
CA VAL A 131 -19.99 1.92 -5.39
C VAL A 131 -21.38 1.27 -5.27
N TYR A 132 -22.23 1.48 -6.27
CA TYR A 132 -23.51 0.78 -6.50
C TYR A 132 -23.63 0.35 -7.96
#